data_AF-A0A2C5ZJA6-F1
#
_entry.id   AF-A0A2C5ZJA6-F1
#
_cell.length_a   1.000
_cell.length_b   1.000
_cell.length_c   1.000
_cell.angle_alpha   90.00
_cell.angle_beta   90.00
_cell.angle_gamma   90.00
#
_symmetry.space_group_name_H-M   'P 1'
#
loop_
_entity.id
_entity.type
_entity.pdbx_description
1 polymer ?
#
loop_
_entity_poly.entity_id
_entity_poly.type
_entity_poly.pdbx_seq_one_letter_code
_entity_poly.pdbx_strand_id
1 'polypeptide(L)'
;MFRRHWSGLPKEVFFPTDLKELGYFVNDDDEIRNIEAPDFYFKFFLDHNSRINHRQRFVFDHALEDIVHLRLEKLGLNKVRLPLGVKEDERHVPIMASSDIASKSHVILIIGEPCQELGVLAKRVASGRGGIDKGSMVSVVRALQRQPSSADDAAAPGILLANPGQLHWWPEGRRALTTVAKDAVPLPSLVHRGSRFVSGLHDVPLNEDPEAHVRYVCRQVVERLVRPDARISLVAIGQSCELLTQYLDDADNWAAWESRLNSMLLLGHLWSDDGLGNPALKDFLAKRTRAYLVSDLPLDLPLAPPAGNADEGIPKLGCPCYSSSEPFYTELILIRALESVCSYIQAAATTPGFENPPIVVTKRPPPDEVAEVDWEKIPQEEKPVVYVHEVTDD
;
A
#
# COMPACT_ATOMS: atom_id res chain seq x y z
N MET A 1 -46.67 -19.21 0.07
CA MET A 1 -45.29 -18.69 -0.02
C MET A 1 -45.36 -17.17 0.13
N PHE A 2 -44.91 -16.61 1.25
CA PHE A 2 -44.95 -15.15 1.47
C PHE A 2 -43.79 -14.49 0.73
N ARG A 3 -44.08 -13.59 -0.20
CA ARG A 3 -43.07 -12.76 -0.88
C ARG A 3 -43.03 -11.39 -0.23
N ARG A 4 -41.92 -11.02 0.40
CA ARG A 4 -41.69 -9.64 0.84
C ARG A 4 -41.56 -8.75 -0.40
N HIS A 5 -42.32 -7.67 -0.46
CA HIS A 5 -42.14 -6.62 -1.47
C HIS A 5 -40.86 -5.83 -1.16
N TRP A 6 -40.18 -5.36 -2.21
CA TRP A 6 -39.00 -4.49 -2.12
C TRP A 6 -39.25 -3.24 -1.25
N SER A 7 -40.45 -2.67 -1.32
CA SER A 7 -40.87 -1.53 -0.50
C SER A 7 -40.96 -1.83 1.00
N GLY A 8 -41.04 -3.11 1.39
CA GLY A 8 -41.09 -3.54 2.79
C GLY A 8 -39.73 -3.89 3.38
N LEU A 9 -38.64 -3.74 2.61
CA LEU A 9 -37.29 -3.95 3.13
C LEU A 9 -36.82 -2.71 3.92
N PRO A 10 -35.97 -2.87 4.94
CA PRO A 10 -35.45 -1.75 5.70
C PRO A 10 -34.65 -0.82 4.79
N LYS A 11 -34.96 0.48 4.83
CA LYS A 11 -34.26 1.48 4.03
C LYS A 11 -32.79 1.56 4.40
N GLU A 12 -31.97 1.96 3.44
CA GLU A 12 -30.55 2.23 3.65
C GLU A 12 -30.32 3.33 4.70
N VAL A 13 -29.20 3.25 5.40
CA VAL A 13 -28.75 4.29 6.33
C VAL A 13 -27.99 5.39 5.59
N PHE A 14 -28.31 6.64 5.95
CA PHE A 14 -27.59 7.82 5.48
C PHE A 14 -26.56 8.24 6.54
N PHE A 15 -25.35 8.55 6.08
CA PHE A 15 -24.29 9.17 6.88
C PHE A 15 -23.81 10.42 6.13
N PRO A 16 -23.59 11.56 6.83
CA PRO A 16 -23.06 12.77 6.22
C PRO A 16 -21.62 12.58 5.76
N THR A 17 -21.21 13.28 4.69
CA THR A 17 -19.86 13.15 4.10
C THR A 17 -18.79 13.99 4.77
N ASP A 18 -19.19 14.98 5.57
CA ASP A 18 -18.25 15.84 6.29
C ASP A 18 -17.83 15.19 7.62
N LEU A 19 -16.54 15.27 7.95
CA LEU A 19 -15.96 14.65 9.14
C LEU A 19 -16.59 15.20 10.44
N LYS A 20 -16.89 16.51 10.48
CA LYS A 20 -17.51 17.18 11.63
C LYS A 20 -18.97 16.79 11.77
N GLU A 21 -19.70 16.70 10.66
CA GLU A 21 -21.08 16.21 10.65
C GLU A 21 -21.17 14.73 11.06
N LEU A 22 -20.14 13.92 10.80
CA LEU A 22 -20.01 12.55 11.31
C LEU A 22 -19.71 12.49 12.82
N GLY A 23 -19.51 13.62 13.48
CA GLY A 23 -19.20 13.69 14.90
C GLY A 23 -17.70 13.57 15.21
N TYR A 24 -16.81 13.90 14.26
CA TYR A 24 -15.36 13.84 14.44
C TYR A 24 -14.65 15.15 14.09
N PHE A 25 -13.47 15.37 14.65
CA PHE A 25 -12.60 16.50 14.31
C PHE A 25 -11.13 16.07 14.31
N VAL A 26 -10.28 16.83 13.63
CA VAL A 26 -8.82 16.65 13.73
C VAL A 26 -8.32 17.56 14.84
N ASN A 27 -7.64 16.99 15.85
CA ASN A 27 -7.09 17.76 16.97
C ASN A 27 -5.69 18.32 16.64
N ASP A 28 -5.07 18.99 17.61
CA ASP A 28 -3.74 19.61 17.46
C ASP A 28 -2.60 18.58 17.29
N ASP A 29 -2.82 17.33 17.72
CA ASP A 29 -1.91 16.19 17.52
C ASP A 29 -2.09 15.49 16.16
N ASP A 30 -2.93 16.06 15.29
CA ASP A 30 -3.27 15.53 13.98
C ASP A 30 -4.10 14.23 13.98
N GLU A 31 -4.73 13.91 15.10
CA GLU A 31 -5.54 12.71 15.30
C GLU A 31 -7.02 13.01 15.09
N ILE A 32 -7.73 12.08 14.45
CA ILE A 32 -9.18 12.16 14.29
C ILE A 32 -9.86 11.66 15.57
N ARG A 33 -10.52 12.57 16.29
CA ARG A 33 -11.17 12.33 17.58
C ARG A 33 -12.67 12.57 17.51
N ASN A 34 -13.42 11.87 18.36
CA ASN A 34 -14.86 12.08 18.48
C ASN A 34 -15.16 13.44 19.15
N ILE A 35 -16.14 14.19 18.64
CA ILE A 35 -16.49 15.53 19.15
C ILE A 35 -17.10 15.47 20.54
N GLU A 36 -17.99 14.50 20.80
CA GLU A 36 -18.69 14.36 22.09
C GLU A 36 -17.79 13.75 23.17
N ALA A 37 -16.85 12.89 22.76
CA ALA A 37 -15.92 12.20 23.65
C ALA A 37 -14.50 12.15 23.05
N PRO A 38 -13.71 13.24 23.17
CA PRO A 38 -12.41 13.40 22.49
C PRO A 38 -11.35 12.33 22.78
N ASP A 39 -11.47 11.58 23.88
CA ASP A 39 -10.57 10.47 24.20
C ASP A 39 -10.74 9.26 23.27
N PHE A 40 -11.85 9.18 22.53
CA PHE A 40 -12.17 8.07 21.65
C PHE A 40 -11.85 8.35 20.18
N TYR A 41 -11.33 7.33 19.51
CA TYR A 41 -11.16 7.27 18.06
C TYR A 41 -12.47 6.84 17.37
N PHE A 42 -12.39 6.57 16.06
CA PHE A 42 -13.49 6.05 15.26
C PHE A 42 -14.15 4.81 15.87
N LYS A 43 -15.48 4.88 16.09
CA LYS A 43 -16.29 3.76 16.58
C LYS A 43 -16.89 2.98 15.41
N PHE A 44 -16.28 1.85 15.03
CA PHE A 44 -16.77 1.02 13.93
C PHE A 44 -18.10 0.32 14.25
N PHE A 45 -18.22 -0.32 15.43
CA PHE A 45 -19.41 -1.07 15.82
C PHE A 45 -20.48 -0.14 16.40
N LEU A 46 -21.31 0.43 15.53
CA LEU A 46 -22.50 1.18 15.92
C LEU A 46 -23.73 0.30 16.08
N ASP A 47 -23.86 -0.71 15.22
CA ASP A 47 -25.05 -1.57 15.13
C ASP A 47 -24.64 -3.03 14.92
N HIS A 48 -25.51 -3.98 15.24
CA HIS A 48 -25.29 -5.40 14.96
C HIS A 48 -25.36 -5.72 13.46
N ASN A 49 -26.04 -4.89 12.67
CA ASN A 49 -26.02 -4.96 11.22
C ASN A 49 -24.70 -4.42 10.69
N SER A 50 -23.84 -5.33 10.22
CA SER A 50 -22.52 -4.98 9.66
C SER A 50 -22.61 -3.96 8.53
N ARG A 51 -23.69 -3.94 7.74
CA ARG A 51 -23.85 -2.95 6.67
C ARG A 51 -23.87 -1.52 7.21
N ILE A 52 -24.50 -1.26 8.35
CA ILE A 52 -24.52 0.08 8.97
C ILE A 52 -23.09 0.50 9.34
N ASN A 53 -22.33 -0.41 9.95
CA ASN A 53 -20.94 -0.17 10.34
C ASN A 53 -20.05 0.10 9.12
N HIS A 54 -20.19 -0.69 8.06
CA HIS A 54 -19.46 -0.49 6.80
C HIS A 54 -19.87 0.79 6.07
N ARG A 55 -21.16 1.17 6.09
CA ARG A 55 -21.65 2.44 5.52
C ARG A 55 -21.04 3.65 6.24
N GLN A 56 -20.95 3.62 7.58
CA GLN A 56 -20.25 4.67 8.31
C GLN A 56 -18.77 4.70 7.93
N ARG A 57 -18.12 3.53 7.94
CA ARG A 57 -16.69 3.42 7.64
C ARG A 57 -16.36 3.93 6.24
N PHE A 58 -17.21 3.61 5.26
CA PHE A 58 -17.11 4.12 3.90
C PHE A 58 -17.04 5.64 3.91
N VAL A 59 -18.03 6.31 4.51
CA VAL A 59 -18.08 7.78 4.47
C VAL A 59 -16.95 8.42 5.27
N PHE A 60 -16.57 7.83 6.41
CA PHE A 60 -15.43 8.27 7.20
C PHE A 60 -14.10 8.16 6.43
N ASP A 61 -13.84 7.03 5.76
CA ASP A 61 -12.61 6.83 4.98
C ASP A 61 -12.53 7.80 3.80
N HIS A 62 -13.66 8.17 3.21
CA HIS A 62 -13.71 9.19 2.14
C HIS A 62 -13.33 10.58 2.67
N ALA A 63 -13.87 10.98 3.82
CA ALA A 63 -13.51 12.25 4.45
C ALA A 63 -12.01 12.30 4.83
N LEU A 64 -11.46 11.19 5.32
CA LEU A 64 -10.03 11.05 5.59
C LEU A 64 -9.20 11.20 4.30
N GLU A 65 -9.58 10.53 3.23
CA GLU A 65 -8.90 10.61 1.93
C GLU A 65 -8.89 12.05 1.39
N ASP A 66 -10.00 12.77 1.47
CA ASP A 66 -10.09 14.17 1.03
C ASP A 66 -9.11 15.07 1.81
N ILE A 67 -8.97 14.86 3.13
CA ILE A 67 -7.99 15.58 3.96
C ILE A 67 -6.55 15.24 3.52
N VAL A 68 -6.25 13.96 3.28
CA VAL A 68 -4.93 13.51 2.80
C VAL A 68 -4.61 14.14 1.45
N HIS A 69 -5.53 14.10 0.49
CA HIS A 69 -5.36 14.66 -0.84
C HIS A 69 -5.14 16.17 -0.80
N LEU A 70 -5.94 16.90 -0.02
CA LEU A 70 -5.77 18.35 0.17
C LEU A 70 -4.39 18.69 0.75
N ARG A 71 -3.86 17.85 1.67
CA ARG A 71 -2.51 18.05 2.23
C ARG A 71 -1.42 17.75 1.22
N LEU A 72 -1.57 16.71 0.40
CA LEU A 72 -0.64 16.40 -0.68
C LEU A 72 -0.62 17.52 -1.74
N GLU A 73 -1.78 18.11 -2.05
CA GLU A 73 -1.89 19.27 -2.94
C GLU A 73 -1.16 20.49 -2.39
N LYS A 74 -1.27 20.75 -1.07
CA LYS A 74 -0.49 21.80 -0.40
C LYS A 74 1.02 21.54 -0.40
N LEU A 75 1.46 20.29 -0.57
CA LEU A 75 2.86 19.92 -0.78
C LEU A 75 3.29 20.01 -2.25
N GLY A 76 2.43 20.51 -3.15
CA GLY A 76 2.76 20.72 -4.56
C GLY A 76 2.56 19.49 -5.44
N LEU A 77 1.72 18.54 -5.03
CA LEU A 77 1.30 17.43 -5.89
C LEU A 77 -0.04 17.78 -6.56
N ASN A 78 -0.24 17.31 -7.79
CA ASN A 78 -1.49 17.43 -8.53
C ASN A 78 -2.11 16.05 -8.71
N LYS A 79 -3.45 15.98 -8.60
CA LYS A 79 -4.21 14.80 -9.03
C LYS A 79 -4.11 14.66 -10.55
N VAL A 80 -3.72 13.49 -11.01
CA VAL A 80 -3.74 13.10 -12.43
C VAL A 80 -4.72 11.96 -12.59
N ARG A 81 -5.63 12.06 -13.57
CA ARG A 81 -6.63 11.03 -13.87
C ARG A 81 -6.06 10.06 -14.90
N LEU A 82 -6.23 8.78 -14.63
CA LEU A 82 -5.87 7.71 -15.57
C LEU A 82 -7.13 7.03 -16.10
N PRO A 83 -7.21 6.71 -17.40
CA PRO A 83 -6.21 7.02 -18.44
C PRO A 83 -5.95 8.51 -18.64
N LEU A 84 -4.73 8.87 -19.05
CA LEU A 84 -4.35 10.26 -19.30
C LEU A 84 -5.29 10.90 -20.33
N GLY A 85 -5.80 12.09 -20.01
CA GLY A 85 -6.69 12.87 -20.88
C GLY A 85 -8.18 12.63 -20.66
N VAL A 86 -8.57 11.70 -19.79
CA VAL A 86 -9.99 11.51 -19.42
C VAL A 86 -10.55 12.68 -18.61
N LYS A 87 -11.83 12.94 -18.80
CA LYS A 87 -12.58 13.95 -18.05
C LYS A 87 -12.96 13.44 -16.65
N GLU A 88 -13.38 14.36 -15.80
CA GLU A 88 -13.77 14.07 -14.42
C GLU A 88 -15.02 13.20 -14.30
N ASP A 89 -15.94 13.28 -15.26
CA ASP A 89 -17.16 12.48 -15.31
C ASP A 89 -16.99 11.12 -16.02
N GLU A 90 -15.82 10.88 -16.62
CA GLU A 90 -15.46 9.62 -17.26
C GLU A 90 -14.80 8.66 -16.26
N ARG A 91 -14.78 7.37 -16.59
CA ARG A 91 -14.23 6.31 -15.72
C ARG A 91 -12.73 6.48 -15.58
N HIS A 92 -12.28 6.77 -14.36
CA HIS A 92 -10.87 7.06 -14.10
C HIS A 92 -10.42 6.60 -12.71
N VAL A 93 -9.11 6.37 -12.58
CA VAL A 93 -8.42 6.19 -11.30
C VAL A 93 -7.45 7.36 -11.06
N PRO A 94 -7.41 7.97 -9.87
CA PRO A 94 -6.47 9.04 -9.58
C PRO A 94 -5.07 8.49 -9.27
N ILE A 95 -4.05 9.26 -9.65
CA ILE A 95 -2.69 9.22 -9.08
C ILE A 95 -2.30 10.64 -8.65
N MET A 96 -1.20 10.80 -7.93
CA MET A 96 -0.67 12.13 -7.57
C MET A 96 0.75 12.30 -8.09
N ALA A 97 1.05 13.44 -8.70
CA ALA A 97 2.37 13.74 -9.24
C ALA A 97 2.81 15.15 -8.83
N SER A 98 4.10 15.38 -8.55
CA SER A 98 4.64 16.73 -8.35
C SER A 98 4.27 17.64 -9.52
N SER A 99 3.84 18.87 -9.24
CA SER A 99 3.40 19.82 -10.28
C SER A 99 4.50 20.17 -11.28
N ASP A 100 5.76 20.07 -10.86
CA ASP A 100 6.97 20.35 -11.63
C ASP A 100 7.70 19.07 -12.09
N ILE A 101 7.05 17.90 -12.03
CA ILE A 101 7.66 16.57 -12.30
C ILE A 101 8.41 16.51 -13.65
N ALA A 102 7.92 17.23 -14.67
CA ALA A 102 8.54 17.26 -15.99
C ALA A 102 9.93 17.93 -16.01
N SER A 103 10.29 18.73 -15.00
CA SER A 103 11.62 19.36 -14.88
C SER A 103 12.60 18.58 -14.01
N LYS A 104 12.12 17.61 -13.24
CA LYS A 104 12.91 16.92 -12.20
C LYS A 104 13.96 16.00 -12.81
N SER A 105 15.18 16.06 -12.30
CA SER A 105 16.28 15.17 -12.69
C SER A 105 16.20 13.79 -12.06
N HIS A 106 15.55 13.69 -10.90
CA HIS A 106 15.27 12.45 -10.18
C HIS A 106 13.79 12.40 -9.82
N VAL A 107 13.15 11.26 -10.09
CA VAL A 107 11.76 11.00 -9.71
C VAL A 107 11.70 9.76 -8.83
N ILE A 108 10.91 9.85 -7.76
CA ILE A 108 10.59 8.72 -6.89
C ILE A 108 9.16 8.28 -7.21
N LEU A 109 9.02 7.10 -7.80
CA LEU A 109 7.73 6.47 -8.05
C LEU A 109 7.41 5.51 -6.91
N ILE A 110 6.34 5.81 -6.18
CA ILE A 110 5.83 5.01 -5.08
C ILE A 110 4.54 4.33 -5.52
N ILE A 111 4.51 3.00 -5.48
CA ILE A 111 3.35 2.17 -5.77
C ILE A 111 2.84 1.56 -4.46
N GLY A 112 1.71 2.09 -3.99
CA GLY A 112 1.08 1.67 -2.72
C GLY A 112 0.50 0.25 -2.76
N GLU A 113 -0.03 -0.20 -1.64
CA GLU A 113 -0.62 -1.54 -1.53
C GLU A 113 -2.05 -1.60 -2.09
N PRO A 114 -2.45 -2.63 -2.86
CA PRO A 114 -3.77 -2.73 -3.48
C PRO A 114 -4.98 -2.74 -2.54
N CYS A 115 -4.78 -2.77 -1.22
CA CYS A 115 -5.86 -2.73 -0.24
C CYS A 115 -6.11 -1.33 0.35
N GLN A 116 -5.26 -0.34 0.06
CA GLN A 116 -5.37 1.04 0.57
C GLN A 116 -5.91 1.98 -0.52
N GLU A 117 -6.38 3.16 -0.13
CA GLU A 117 -6.67 4.29 -1.03
C GLU A 117 -5.41 5.08 -1.38
N LEU A 118 -5.45 5.83 -2.49
CA LEU A 118 -4.34 6.68 -2.89
C LEU A 118 -3.96 7.67 -1.78
N GLY A 119 -2.68 7.66 -1.40
CA GLY A 119 -2.14 8.54 -0.38
C GLY A 119 -2.27 8.02 1.06
N VAL A 120 -3.01 6.92 1.31
CA VAL A 120 -3.10 6.31 2.64
C VAL A 120 -2.07 5.18 2.76
N LEU A 121 -1.34 5.13 3.88
CA LEU A 121 -0.43 4.03 4.19
C LEU A 121 -1.13 3.00 5.07
N ALA A 122 -1.66 3.45 6.22
CA ALA A 122 -2.31 2.58 7.17
C ALA A 122 -3.42 3.33 7.90
N LYS A 123 -4.68 2.95 7.64
CA LYS A 123 -5.84 3.59 8.28
C LYS A 123 -5.83 3.49 9.81
N ARG A 124 -5.24 2.42 10.36
CA ARG A 124 -5.10 2.26 11.82
C ARG A 124 -4.24 3.33 12.48
N VAL A 125 -3.30 3.93 11.73
CA VAL A 125 -2.49 5.07 12.18
C VAL A 125 -3.19 6.36 11.81
N ALA A 126 -3.64 6.49 10.55
CA ALA A 126 -4.28 7.72 10.05
C ALA A 126 -5.57 8.09 10.81
N SER A 127 -6.30 7.09 11.30
CA SER A 127 -7.52 7.24 12.11
C SER A 127 -7.29 6.95 13.60
N GLY A 128 -6.02 6.81 14.02
CA GLY A 128 -5.63 6.35 15.33
C GLY A 128 -4.46 7.13 15.89
N ARG A 129 -3.68 6.48 16.76
CA ARG A 129 -2.52 7.10 17.40
C ARG A 129 -1.45 7.45 16.36
N GLY A 130 -1.03 8.71 16.33
CA GLY A 130 -0.03 9.24 15.39
C GLY A 130 -0.62 10.05 14.24
N GLY A 131 -1.94 9.99 14.02
CA GLY A 131 -2.64 10.95 13.19
C GLY A 131 -2.51 10.75 11.68
N ILE A 132 -3.21 11.62 10.95
CA ILE A 132 -3.37 11.57 9.49
C ILE A 132 -2.01 11.65 8.80
N ASP A 133 -1.13 12.55 9.22
CA ASP A 133 0.17 12.82 8.62
C ASP A 133 1.07 11.58 8.66
N LYS A 134 1.18 10.93 9.83
CA LYS A 134 1.99 9.73 10.01
C LYS A 134 1.40 8.51 9.29
N GLY A 135 0.07 8.40 9.24
CA GLY A 135 -0.63 7.28 8.61
C GLY A 135 -0.80 7.39 7.08
N SER A 136 -0.25 8.43 6.46
CA SER A 136 -0.43 8.75 5.04
C SER A 136 0.89 9.12 4.36
N MET A 137 0.83 9.24 3.03
CA MET A 137 1.94 9.71 2.20
C MET A 137 2.34 11.16 2.48
N VAL A 138 1.58 11.93 3.27
CA VAL A 138 1.91 13.34 3.56
C VAL A 138 3.27 13.44 4.27
N SER A 139 3.51 12.62 5.30
CA SER A 139 4.79 12.59 6.00
C SER A 139 5.94 12.09 5.09
N VAL A 140 5.65 11.12 4.22
CA VAL A 140 6.62 10.57 3.24
C VAL A 140 7.05 11.63 2.24
N VAL A 141 6.09 12.32 1.61
CA VAL A 141 6.35 13.39 0.65
C VAL A 141 7.19 14.49 1.30
N ARG A 142 6.84 14.90 2.53
CA ARG A 142 7.61 15.92 3.26
C ARG A 142 9.03 15.48 3.56
N ALA A 143 9.25 14.20 3.89
CA ALA A 143 10.58 13.66 4.13
C ALA A 143 11.42 13.65 2.85
N LEU A 144 10.86 13.17 1.73
CA LEU A 144 11.53 13.13 0.43
C LEU A 144 11.81 14.54 -0.13
N GLN A 145 10.95 15.52 0.12
CA GLN A 145 11.16 16.90 -0.34
C GLN A 145 12.33 17.62 0.35
N ARG A 146 12.89 17.05 1.42
CA ARG A 146 14.07 17.59 2.11
C ARG A 146 15.38 17.07 1.50
N GLN A 147 15.30 16.18 0.53
CA GLN A 147 16.42 15.48 -0.07
C GLN A 147 16.82 16.12 -1.39
N PRO A 148 18.12 16.33 -1.69
CA PRO A 148 18.54 16.69 -3.04
C PRO A 148 18.33 15.51 -4.01
N SER A 149 18.02 15.85 -5.26
CA SER A 149 17.79 14.89 -6.36
C SER A 149 19.06 14.12 -6.73
N SER A 150 20.23 14.72 -6.58
CA SER A 150 21.52 14.06 -6.82
C SER A 150 22.66 14.83 -6.16
N ALA A 151 23.90 14.36 -6.31
CA ALA A 151 25.09 15.10 -5.87
C ALA A 151 25.23 16.46 -6.58
N ASP A 152 24.76 16.56 -7.82
CA ASP A 152 24.92 17.74 -8.68
C ASP A 152 23.62 18.56 -8.81
N ASP A 153 22.51 18.10 -8.22
CA ASP A 153 21.21 18.76 -8.25
C ASP A 153 20.62 18.83 -6.84
N ALA A 154 20.71 20.02 -6.25
CA ALA A 154 20.21 20.32 -4.91
C ALA A 154 18.67 20.42 -4.83
N ALA A 155 17.95 20.42 -5.96
CA ALA A 155 16.49 20.50 -5.94
C ALA A 155 15.90 19.20 -5.40
N ALA A 156 14.74 19.30 -4.74
CA ALA A 156 13.98 18.14 -4.29
C ALA A 156 13.55 17.23 -5.46
N PRO A 157 13.58 15.89 -5.29
CA PRO A 157 13.13 14.96 -6.33
C PRO A 157 11.64 15.16 -6.64
N GLY A 158 11.27 14.80 -7.87
CA GLY A 158 9.86 14.65 -8.24
C GLY A 158 9.25 13.44 -7.55
N ILE A 159 7.97 13.52 -7.23
CA ILE A 159 7.25 12.42 -6.58
C ILE A 159 6.08 12.02 -7.46
N LEU A 160 5.94 10.72 -7.67
CA LEU A 160 4.81 10.09 -8.35
C LEU A 160 4.22 9.03 -7.43
N LEU A 161 2.99 9.25 -6.96
CA LEU A 161 2.26 8.32 -6.11
C LEU A 161 1.18 7.64 -6.93
N ALA A 162 1.28 6.33 -7.06
CA ALA A 162 0.25 5.49 -7.67
C ALA A 162 -0.23 4.44 -6.67
N ASN A 163 -1.45 3.97 -6.83
CA ASN A 163 -1.98 2.91 -6.00
C ASN A 163 -2.93 2.01 -6.83
N PRO A 164 -2.60 0.71 -7.00
CA PRO A 164 -3.46 -0.25 -7.69
C PRO A 164 -4.70 -0.68 -6.88
N GLY A 165 -4.99 -0.04 -5.74
CA GLY A 165 -6.10 -0.42 -4.88
C GLY A 165 -7.47 0.12 -5.30
N GLN A 166 -7.54 1.26 -5.99
CA GLN A 166 -8.80 1.91 -6.36
C GLN A 166 -9.16 1.68 -7.83
N LEU A 167 -9.48 0.44 -8.21
CA LEU A 167 -9.73 0.08 -9.62
C LEU A 167 -11.21 -0.25 -9.92
N HIS A 168 -12.09 -0.15 -8.93
CA HIS A 168 -13.54 -0.33 -9.14
C HIS A 168 -14.23 1.02 -9.34
N TRP A 169 -14.65 1.33 -10.57
CA TRP A 169 -15.41 2.54 -10.86
C TRP A 169 -16.83 2.46 -10.28
N TRP A 170 -17.19 3.45 -9.46
CA TRP A 170 -18.53 3.65 -8.93
C TRP A 170 -19.23 4.79 -9.68
N PRO A 171 -20.20 4.49 -10.57
CA PRO A 171 -20.83 5.49 -11.44
C PRO A 171 -21.56 6.61 -10.68
N GLU A 172 -22.32 6.26 -9.64
CA GLU A 172 -23.12 7.24 -8.90
C GLU A 172 -22.24 8.19 -8.09
N GLY A 173 -21.09 7.71 -7.59
CA GLY A 173 -20.10 8.53 -6.90
C GLY A 173 -19.06 9.17 -7.80
N ARG A 174 -19.05 8.83 -9.11
CA ARG A 174 -18.07 9.30 -10.12
C ARG A 174 -16.62 9.16 -9.66
N ARG A 175 -16.29 8.02 -9.07
CA ARG A 175 -14.94 7.78 -8.55
C ARG A 175 -14.59 6.30 -8.55
N ALA A 176 -13.30 6.01 -8.55
CA ALA A 176 -12.83 4.66 -8.30
C ALA A 176 -12.73 4.36 -6.79
N LEU A 177 -12.98 3.10 -6.45
CA LEU A 177 -13.07 2.57 -5.09
C LEU A 177 -12.19 1.33 -4.93
N THR A 178 -11.82 1.06 -3.69
CA THR A 178 -11.21 -0.21 -3.31
C THR A 178 -12.20 -1.36 -3.34
N THR A 179 -11.68 -2.59 -3.38
CA THR A 179 -12.49 -3.82 -3.29
C THR A 179 -13.32 -3.87 -2.01
N VAL A 180 -12.85 -3.26 -0.92
CA VAL A 180 -13.60 -3.17 0.34
C VAL A 180 -14.65 -2.05 0.28
N ALA A 181 -14.28 -0.87 -0.23
CA ALA A 181 -15.19 0.27 -0.27
C ALA A 181 -16.38 0.05 -1.19
N LYS A 182 -16.22 -0.68 -2.30
CA LYS A 182 -17.33 -0.95 -3.25
C LYS A 182 -18.50 -1.69 -2.59
N ASP A 183 -18.25 -2.55 -1.61
CA ASP A 183 -19.31 -3.34 -0.97
C ASP A 183 -20.16 -2.50 0.01
N ALA A 184 -19.61 -1.34 0.38
CA ALA A 184 -20.19 -0.38 1.29
C ALA A 184 -20.78 0.85 0.56
N VAL A 185 -20.95 0.85 -0.76
CA VAL A 185 -21.65 1.94 -1.45
C VAL A 185 -23.14 2.01 -1.02
N PRO A 186 -23.81 3.18 -1.14
CA PRO A 186 -25.26 3.27 -0.90
C PRO A 186 -26.03 2.28 -1.79
N LEU A 187 -26.94 1.49 -1.21
CA LEU A 187 -27.81 0.57 -1.94
C LEU A 187 -29.29 0.85 -1.58
N PRO A 188 -30.27 0.25 -2.27
CA PRO A 188 -31.68 0.53 -2.00
C PRO A 188 -32.17 0.11 -0.60
N SER A 189 -31.48 -0.81 0.08
CA SER A 189 -31.91 -1.32 1.39
C SER A 189 -30.76 -1.94 2.18
N LEU A 190 -30.89 -1.92 3.52
CA LEU A 190 -29.93 -2.48 4.48
C LEU A 190 -29.67 -3.99 4.36
N VAL A 191 -30.51 -4.73 3.63
CA VAL A 191 -30.30 -6.19 3.43
C VAL A 191 -29.45 -6.53 2.20
N HIS A 192 -29.10 -5.53 1.39
CA HIS A 192 -28.25 -5.76 0.22
C HIS A 192 -26.79 -5.95 0.60
N ARG A 193 -26.09 -6.81 -0.16
CA ARG A 193 -24.66 -7.10 0.02
C ARG A 193 -23.91 -6.74 -1.27
N GLY A 194 -23.29 -5.57 -1.26
CA GLY A 194 -22.48 -5.06 -2.37
C GLY A 194 -23.22 -4.92 -3.71
N SER A 195 -22.47 -4.51 -4.72
CA SER A 195 -22.91 -4.41 -6.10
C SER A 195 -22.21 -5.48 -6.94
N ARG A 196 -22.97 -6.13 -7.84
CA ARG A 196 -22.39 -7.06 -8.81
C ARG A 196 -21.43 -6.31 -9.74
N PHE A 197 -20.25 -6.87 -9.98
CA PHE A 197 -19.34 -6.34 -10.99
C PHE A 197 -19.92 -6.51 -12.40
N VAL A 198 -19.83 -5.45 -13.22
CA VAL A 198 -20.31 -5.40 -14.60
C VAL A 198 -19.21 -4.76 -15.43
N SER A 199 -18.59 -5.55 -16.33
CA SER A 199 -17.57 -5.02 -17.23
C SER A 199 -18.16 -3.97 -18.17
N GLY A 200 -17.36 -2.95 -18.51
CA GLY A 200 -17.77 -1.75 -19.25
C GLY A 200 -18.48 -0.70 -18.39
N LEU A 201 -18.91 -1.06 -17.18
CA LEU A 201 -19.52 -0.12 -16.23
C LEU A 201 -18.61 0.16 -15.03
N HIS A 202 -18.05 -0.89 -14.43
CA HIS A 202 -17.27 -0.82 -13.19
C HIS A 202 -15.75 -0.94 -13.40
N ASP A 203 -15.28 -1.29 -14.59
CA ASP A 203 -13.85 -1.21 -14.90
C ASP A 203 -13.43 0.22 -15.26
N VAL A 204 -12.18 0.54 -14.98
CA VAL A 204 -11.49 1.71 -15.51
C VAL A 204 -10.68 1.26 -16.73
N PRO A 205 -10.94 1.79 -17.94
CA PRO A 205 -10.20 1.39 -19.12
C PRO A 205 -8.68 1.52 -18.95
N LEU A 206 -7.92 0.56 -19.48
CA LEU A 206 -6.46 0.45 -19.39
C LEU A 206 -5.89 0.33 -17.96
N ASN A 207 -6.77 0.27 -16.95
CA ASN A 207 -6.46 0.14 -15.52
C ASN A 207 -7.47 -0.84 -14.88
N GLU A 208 -7.83 -1.90 -15.59
CA GLU A 208 -8.91 -2.81 -15.22
C GLU A 208 -8.57 -3.66 -13.99
N ASP A 209 -7.28 -3.91 -13.78
CA ASP A 209 -6.73 -4.72 -12.70
C ASP A 209 -5.35 -4.17 -12.23
N PRO A 210 -4.82 -4.65 -11.08
CA PRO A 210 -3.56 -4.17 -10.54
C PRO A 210 -2.36 -4.24 -11.50
N GLU A 211 -2.29 -5.29 -12.33
CA GLU A 211 -1.20 -5.47 -13.30
C GLU A 211 -1.31 -4.44 -14.44
N ALA A 212 -2.51 -4.28 -14.99
CA ALA A 212 -2.81 -3.27 -16.00
C ALA A 212 -2.51 -1.85 -15.49
N HIS A 213 -2.85 -1.55 -14.23
CA HIS A 213 -2.55 -0.26 -13.61
C HIS A 213 -1.04 -0.02 -13.46
N VAL A 214 -0.28 -0.97 -12.91
CA VAL A 214 1.18 -0.85 -12.80
C VAL A 214 1.82 -0.68 -14.17
N ARG A 215 1.39 -1.48 -15.17
CA ARG A 215 1.86 -1.37 -16.55
C ARG A 215 1.54 0.01 -17.14
N TYR A 216 0.34 0.54 -16.93
CA TYR A 216 -0.06 1.85 -17.43
C TYR A 216 0.76 2.98 -16.79
N VAL A 217 0.97 2.92 -15.48
CA VAL A 217 1.80 3.89 -14.75
C VAL A 217 3.24 3.83 -15.25
N CYS A 218 3.83 2.64 -15.30
CA CYS A 218 5.23 2.48 -15.68
C CYS A 218 5.51 2.83 -17.14
N ARG A 219 4.55 2.59 -18.06
CA ARG A 219 4.73 2.93 -19.48
C ARG A 219 4.20 4.32 -19.79
N GLN A 220 2.89 4.51 -19.71
CA GLN A 220 2.23 5.72 -20.23
C GLN A 220 2.46 6.93 -19.33
N VAL A 221 2.37 6.77 -18.00
CA VAL A 221 2.51 7.91 -17.09
C VAL A 221 3.97 8.37 -17.03
N VAL A 222 4.91 7.46 -16.83
CA VAL A 222 6.34 7.80 -16.75
C VAL A 222 6.84 8.39 -18.07
N GLU A 223 6.50 7.82 -19.23
CA GLU A 223 6.89 8.38 -20.53
C GLU A 223 6.32 9.79 -20.79
N ARG A 224 5.10 10.06 -20.34
CA ARG A 224 4.40 11.33 -20.63
C ARG A 224 4.71 12.44 -19.65
N LEU A 225 4.90 12.12 -18.37
CA LEU A 225 5.03 13.10 -17.29
C LEU A 225 6.47 13.33 -16.86
N VAL A 226 7.34 12.32 -16.98
CA VAL A 226 8.71 12.38 -16.50
C VAL A 226 9.66 12.63 -17.66
N ARG A 227 10.58 13.59 -17.54
CA ARG A 227 11.56 13.86 -18.60
C ARG A 227 12.39 12.60 -18.94
N PRO A 228 12.73 12.38 -20.23
CA PRO A 228 13.33 11.11 -20.68
C PRO A 228 14.66 10.73 -20.01
N ASP A 229 15.46 11.72 -19.62
CA ASP A 229 16.78 11.55 -19.01
C ASP A 229 16.74 11.55 -17.47
N ALA A 230 15.57 11.72 -16.85
CA ALA A 230 15.46 11.64 -15.40
C ALA A 230 15.78 10.22 -14.90
N ARG A 231 16.52 10.19 -13.80
CA ARG A 231 16.75 8.99 -12.99
C ARG A 231 15.49 8.67 -12.20
N ILE A 232 15.21 7.39 -11.96
CA ILE A 232 14.01 6.95 -11.26
C ILE A 232 14.39 6.00 -10.11
N SER A 233 13.92 6.32 -8.90
CA SER A 233 13.90 5.38 -7.78
C SER A 233 12.50 4.83 -7.59
N LEU A 234 12.41 3.53 -7.35
CA LEU A 234 11.14 2.81 -7.19
C LEU A 234 10.91 2.45 -5.71
N VAL A 235 9.68 2.61 -5.24
CA VAL A 235 9.24 2.10 -3.93
C VAL A 235 7.94 1.34 -4.13
N ALA A 236 7.92 0.05 -3.81
CA ALA A 236 6.73 -0.77 -3.88
C ALA A 236 6.35 -1.31 -2.50
N ILE A 237 5.05 -1.44 -2.24
CA ILE A 237 4.52 -1.86 -0.93
C ILE A 237 3.59 -3.07 -1.10
N GLY A 238 3.82 -4.10 -0.29
CA GLY A 238 3.03 -5.33 -0.27
C GLY A 238 3.01 -6.02 -1.63
N GLN A 239 1.81 -6.38 -2.09
CA GLN A 239 1.60 -7.05 -3.38
C GLN A 239 2.19 -6.26 -4.58
N SER A 240 2.29 -4.93 -4.48
CA SER A 240 2.89 -4.12 -5.55
C SER A 240 4.36 -4.43 -5.77
N CYS A 241 5.06 -5.04 -4.80
CA CYS A 241 6.43 -5.53 -5.01
C CYS A 241 6.47 -6.58 -6.11
N GLU A 242 5.56 -7.57 -6.05
CA GLU A 242 5.47 -8.64 -7.05
C GLU A 242 5.10 -8.08 -8.42
N LEU A 243 4.03 -7.27 -8.49
CA LEU A 243 3.54 -6.66 -9.74
C LEU A 243 4.65 -5.87 -10.45
N LEU A 244 5.42 -5.09 -9.70
CA LEU A 244 6.51 -4.29 -10.24
C LEU A 244 7.68 -5.15 -10.70
N THR A 245 8.08 -6.18 -9.94
CA THR A 245 9.16 -7.08 -10.35
C THR A 245 8.79 -7.90 -11.59
N GLN A 246 7.54 -8.37 -11.70
CA GLN A 246 7.04 -9.07 -12.89
C GLN A 246 6.99 -8.14 -14.10
N TYR A 247 6.56 -6.89 -13.93
CA TYR A 247 6.58 -5.90 -15.00
C TYR A 247 8.01 -5.67 -15.55
N LEU A 248 9.00 -5.55 -14.67
CA LEU A 248 10.41 -5.34 -15.04
C LEU A 248 11.12 -6.59 -15.55
N ASP A 249 10.56 -7.79 -15.33
CA ASP A 249 11.15 -9.06 -15.81
C ASP A 249 11.00 -9.23 -17.32
N ASP A 250 9.98 -8.60 -17.91
CA ASP A 250 9.83 -8.53 -19.36
C ASP A 250 10.99 -7.75 -20.02
N ALA A 251 11.59 -8.33 -21.07
CA ALA A 251 12.80 -7.80 -21.70
C ALA A 251 12.59 -6.41 -22.35
N ASP A 252 11.43 -6.18 -22.96
CA ASP A 252 11.12 -4.90 -23.60
C ASP A 252 10.89 -3.81 -22.55
N ASN A 253 10.17 -4.13 -21.48
CA ASN A 253 10.01 -3.21 -20.36
C ASN A 253 11.36 -2.92 -19.69
N TRP A 254 12.20 -3.93 -19.46
CA TRP A 254 13.53 -3.73 -18.86
C TRP A 254 14.41 -2.79 -19.70
N ALA A 255 14.46 -3.00 -21.01
CA ALA A 255 15.25 -2.15 -21.92
C ALA A 255 14.82 -0.67 -21.87
N ALA A 256 13.55 -0.39 -21.63
CA ALA A 256 13.04 0.97 -21.47
C ALA A 256 13.41 1.61 -20.11
N TRP A 257 13.75 0.80 -19.11
CA TRP A 257 13.93 1.22 -17.71
C TRP A 257 15.38 1.20 -17.24
N GLU A 258 16.21 0.25 -17.69
CA GLU A 258 17.52 -0.03 -17.11
C GLU A 258 18.45 1.20 -17.04
N SER A 259 18.42 2.04 -18.07
CA SER A 259 19.26 3.24 -18.16
C SER A 259 18.79 4.38 -17.25
N ARG A 260 17.55 4.30 -16.75
CA ARG A 260 16.93 5.32 -15.89
C ARG A 260 16.87 4.89 -14.43
N LEU A 261 16.85 3.60 -14.15
CA LEU A 261 16.73 3.06 -12.79
C LEU A 261 17.93 3.41 -11.91
N ASN A 262 17.64 3.99 -10.76
CA ASN A 262 18.63 4.41 -9.78
C ASN A 262 18.73 3.45 -8.60
N SER A 263 17.58 3.15 -7.98
CA SER A 263 17.45 2.23 -6.86
C SER A 263 16.01 1.75 -6.73
N MET A 264 15.81 0.67 -5.98
CA MET A 264 14.47 0.16 -5.67
C MET A 264 14.35 -0.27 -4.21
N LEU A 265 13.16 -0.05 -3.63
CA LEU A 265 12.80 -0.50 -2.29
C LEU A 265 11.53 -1.35 -2.38
N LEU A 266 11.60 -2.57 -1.83
CA LEU A 266 10.48 -3.51 -1.79
C LEU A 266 10.04 -3.73 -0.33
N LEU A 267 8.89 -3.17 0.05
CA LEU A 267 8.42 -3.17 1.43
C LEU A 267 7.35 -4.25 1.60
N GLY A 268 7.68 -5.32 2.35
CA GLY A 268 6.83 -6.51 2.50
C GLY A 268 6.94 -7.50 1.34
N HIS A 269 8.10 -7.59 0.69
CA HIS A 269 8.35 -8.49 -0.43
C HIS A 269 8.47 -9.95 0.04
N LEU A 270 7.72 -10.85 -0.61
CA LEU A 270 7.69 -12.27 -0.26
C LEU A 270 7.94 -13.18 -1.48
N TRP A 271 8.14 -12.61 -2.67
CA TRP A 271 8.20 -13.38 -3.91
C TRP A 271 9.63 -13.81 -4.24
N SER A 272 9.85 -15.11 -4.45
CA SER A 272 11.18 -15.65 -4.80
C SER A 272 11.62 -15.15 -6.18
N ASP A 273 12.93 -14.87 -6.34
CA ASP A 273 13.55 -14.53 -7.62
C ASP A 273 13.69 -15.74 -8.55
N ASP A 274 13.40 -16.96 -8.08
CA ASP A 274 13.38 -18.18 -8.89
C ASP A 274 12.43 -18.05 -10.10
N GLY A 275 11.36 -17.25 -9.96
CA GLY A 275 10.38 -16.99 -11.02
C GLY A 275 10.80 -15.93 -12.04
N LEU A 276 11.89 -15.21 -11.81
CA LEU A 276 12.35 -14.13 -12.69
C LEU A 276 13.29 -14.67 -13.79
N GLY A 277 12.96 -14.37 -15.04
CA GLY A 277 13.70 -14.81 -16.23
C GLY A 277 14.83 -13.86 -16.65
N ASN A 278 14.81 -12.59 -16.24
CA ASN A 278 15.73 -11.56 -16.71
C ASN A 278 17.00 -11.46 -15.84
N PRO A 279 18.20 -11.83 -16.36
CA PRO A 279 19.43 -11.80 -15.58
C PRO A 279 19.89 -10.37 -15.20
N ALA A 280 19.60 -9.38 -16.05
CA ALA A 280 19.97 -7.99 -15.77
C ALA A 280 19.12 -7.40 -14.64
N LEU A 281 17.83 -7.74 -14.60
CA LEU A 281 16.97 -7.43 -13.46
C LEU A 281 17.49 -8.09 -12.18
N LYS A 282 17.85 -9.38 -12.22
CA LYS A 282 18.42 -10.08 -11.05
C LYS A 282 19.70 -9.41 -10.51
N ASP A 283 20.59 -8.99 -11.41
CA ASP A 283 21.79 -8.24 -11.02
C ASP A 283 21.43 -6.90 -10.38
N PHE A 284 20.45 -6.17 -10.94
CA PHE A 284 19.94 -4.94 -10.36
C PHE A 284 19.27 -5.15 -8.99
N LEU A 285 18.50 -6.24 -8.80
CA LEU A 285 17.92 -6.60 -7.51
C LEU A 285 19.01 -6.80 -6.46
N ALA A 286 20.04 -7.58 -6.79
CA ALA A 286 21.12 -7.86 -5.85
C ALA A 286 21.91 -6.59 -5.48
N LYS A 287 22.18 -5.71 -6.45
CA LYS A 287 23.09 -4.57 -6.28
C LYS A 287 22.40 -3.25 -5.92
N ARG A 288 21.17 -3.00 -6.34
CA ARG A 288 20.52 -1.68 -6.23
C ARG A 288 19.11 -1.72 -5.68
N THR A 289 18.70 -2.87 -5.12
CA THR A 289 17.41 -3.03 -4.47
C THR A 289 17.57 -3.42 -3.02
N ARG A 290 16.73 -2.89 -2.14
CA ARG A 290 16.66 -3.30 -0.73
C ARG A 290 15.23 -3.71 -0.38
N ALA A 291 15.07 -4.80 0.37
CA ALA A 291 13.78 -5.20 0.90
C ALA A 291 13.69 -4.97 2.42
N TYR A 292 12.50 -4.55 2.89
CA TYR A 292 12.15 -4.55 4.30
C TYR A 292 11.05 -5.57 4.55
N LEU A 293 11.29 -6.51 5.46
CA LEU A 293 10.35 -7.58 5.79
C LEU A 293 9.64 -7.30 7.11
N VAL A 294 8.43 -7.83 7.26
CA VAL A 294 7.74 -7.91 8.55
C VAL A 294 8.63 -8.70 9.51
N SER A 295 9.07 -8.06 10.59
CA SER A 295 9.97 -8.62 11.59
C SER A 295 9.89 -7.81 12.88
N ASP A 296 9.96 -8.50 14.01
CA ASP A 296 10.03 -7.92 15.35
C ASP A 296 11.45 -7.47 15.75
N LEU A 297 12.46 -7.80 14.93
CA LEU A 297 13.86 -7.46 15.17
C LEU A 297 14.11 -5.95 15.04
N PRO A 298 15.21 -5.41 15.59
CA PRO A 298 15.57 -4.01 15.43
C PRO A 298 15.56 -3.55 13.97
N LEU A 299 15.08 -2.33 13.73
CA LEU A 299 15.07 -1.73 12.40
C LEU A 299 16.46 -1.78 11.77
N ASP A 300 16.53 -2.06 10.46
CA ASP A 300 17.77 -2.18 9.68
C ASP A 300 18.69 -3.34 10.10
N LEU A 301 18.25 -4.27 10.94
CA LEU A 301 18.99 -5.51 11.16
C LEU A 301 18.97 -6.34 9.85
N PRO A 302 20.14 -6.76 9.32
CA PRO A 302 20.19 -7.63 8.14
C PRO A 302 19.57 -9.00 8.42
N LEU A 303 18.66 -9.43 7.55
CA LEU A 303 17.93 -10.69 7.68
C LEU A 303 18.38 -11.75 6.67
N ALA A 304 18.58 -11.35 5.41
CA ALA A 304 18.95 -12.30 4.36
C ALA A 304 19.72 -11.62 3.22
N PRO A 305 20.82 -12.22 2.72
CA PRO A 305 21.43 -11.82 1.45
C PRO A 305 20.47 -12.09 0.27
N PRO A 306 20.80 -11.64 -0.96
CA PRO A 306 20.02 -11.97 -2.17
C PRO A 306 19.70 -13.47 -2.33
N ALA A 307 20.62 -14.33 -1.88
CA ALA A 307 20.50 -15.78 -1.91
C ALA A 307 19.56 -16.37 -0.83
N GLY A 308 18.86 -15.53 -0.07
CA GLY A 308 17.98 -15.95 1.02
C GLY A 308 18.71 -16.33 2.30
N ASN A 309 17.93 -16.71 3.31
CA ASN A 309 18.43 -17.19 4.59
C ASN A 309 17.55 -18.35 5.09
N ALA A 310 18.02 -19.57 4.89
CA ALA A 310 17.30 -20.78 5.27
C ALA A 310 17.09 -20.90 6.79
N ASP A 311 18.03 -20.39 7.59
CA ASP A 311 17.96 -20.46 9.07
C ASP A 311 16.78 -19.61 9.61
N GLU A 312 16.36 -18.59 8.88
CA GLU A 312 15.22 -17.71 9.22
C GLU A 312 14.00 -17.97 8.32
N GLY A 313 14.03 -19.01 7.49
CA GLY A 313 12.93 -19.34 6.55
C GLY A 313 12.71 -18.30 5.44
N ILE A 314 13.70 -17.46 5.15
CA ILE A 314 13.60 -16.41 4.13
C ILE A 314 14.07 -16.98 2.78
N PRO A 315 13.21 -17.00 1.74
CA PRO A 315 13.57 -17.52 0.43
C PRO A 315 14.56 -16.59 -0.30
N LYS A 316 14.98 -16.99 -1.49
CA LYS A 316 15.83 -16.17 -2.38
C LYS A 316 15.01 -15.02 -2.94
N LEU A 317 14.98 -13.90 -2.24
CA LEU A 317 14.22 -12.71 -2.67
C LEU A 317 15.01 -11.85 -3.67
N GLY A 318 16.18 -12.31 -4.14
CA GLY A 318 17.00 -11.62 -5.15
C GLY A 318 17.66 -10.32 -4.69
N CYS A 319 17.36 -9.84 -3.48
CA CYS A 319 17.91 -8.60 -2.92
C CYS A 319 18.22 -8.73 -1.42
N PRO A 320 19.12 -7.89 -0.86
CA PRO A 320 19.35 -7.82 0.57
C PRO A 320 18.08 -7.43 1.35
N CYS A 321 17.74 -8.23 2.35
CA CYS A 321 16.54 -8.07 3.18
C CYS A 321 16.90 -7.61 4.59
N TYR A 322 16.10 -6.68 5.13
CA TYR A 322 16.30 -6.08 6.43
C TYR A 322 15.01 -6.09 7.26
N SER A 323 15.15 -6.05 8.58
CA SER A 323 14.01 -5.91 9.48
C SER A 323 13.39 -4.52 9.36
N SER A 324 12.06 -4.48 9.30
CA SER A 324 11.25 -3.26 9.41
C SER A 324 10.93 -2.85 10.86
N SER A 325 11.24 -3.69 11.84
CA SER A 325 10.76 -3.57 13.22
C SER A 325 9.22 -3.49 13.33
N GLU A 326 8.52 -3.98 12.32
CA GLU A 326 7.08 -4.18 12.29
C GLU A 326 6.76 -5.68 12.33
N PRO A 327 6.20 -6.19 13.43
CA PRO A 327 6.00 -7.64 13.60
C PRO A 327 4.81 -8.23 12.83
N PHE A 328 3.82 -7.42 12.40
CA PHE A 328 2.56 -8.00 11.91
C PHE A 328 2.02 -7.39 10.61
N TYR A 329 2.25 -6.11 10.34
CA TYR A 329 1.47 -5.39 9.33
C TYR A 329 2.35 -4.75 8.26
N THR A 330 2.31 -5.30 7.04
CA THR A 330 3.02 -4.75 5.87
C THR A 330 2.77 -3.26 5.65
N GLU A 331 1.52 -2.81 5.80
CA GLU A 331 1.10 -1.41 5.70
C GLU A 331 1.83 -0.45 6.67
N LEU A 332 2.41 -0.96 7.76
CA LEU A 332 3.17 -0.16 8.73
C LEU A 332 4.69 -0.12 8.44
N ILE A 333 5.21 -0.92 7.51
CA ILE A 333 6.64 -0.99 7.21
C ILE A 333 7.18 0.38 6.81
N LEU A 334 6.54 1.07 5.85
CA LEU A 334 7.02 2.39 5.40
C LEU A 334 6.91 3.43 6.52
N ILE A 335 5.92 3.34 7.40
CA ILE A 335 5.78 4.27 8.54
C ILE A 335 6.96 4.10 9.51
N ARG A 336 7.37 2.85 9.80
CA ARG A 336 8.48 2.57 10.72
C ARG A 336 9.85 2.82 10.12
N ALA A 337 10.02 2.39 8.87
CA ALA A 337 11.29 2.45 8.17
C ALA A 337 11.49 3.75 7.38
N LEU A 338 10.62 4.77 7.54
CA LEU A 338 10.61 5.97 6.70
C LEU A 338 11.98 6.63 6.59
N GLU A 339 12.66 6.82 7.73
CA GLU A 339 13.98 7.46 7.77
C GLU A 339 15.03 6.62 7.02
N SER A 340 15.03 5.30 7.22
CA SER A 340 15.95 4.37 6.56
C SER A 340 15.68 4.26 5.05
N VAL A 341 14.41 4.22 4.64
CA VAL A 341 13.95 4.27 3.24
C VAL A 341 14.44 5.56 2.57
N CYS A 342 14.18 6.72 3.19
CA CYS A 342 14.65 8.00 2.69
C CYS A 342 16.18 8.03 2.58
N SER A 343 16.88 7.55 3.61
CA SER A 343 18.35 7.51 3.63
C SER A 343 18.92 6.63 2.51
N TYR A 344 18.31 5.48 2.24
CA TYR A 344 18.71 4.60 1.14
C TYR A 344 18.52 5.25 -0.23
N ILE A 345 17.35 5.87 -0.46
CA ILE A 345 17.09 6.59 -1.72
C ILE A 345 18.10 7.70 -1.92
N GLN A 346 18.38 8.49 -0.87
CA GLN A 346 19.35 9.56 -0.91
C GLN A 346 20.75 9.04 -1.26
N ALA A 347 21.22 8.01 -0.53
CA ALA A 347 22.54 7.43 -0.75
C ALA A 347 22.70 6.96 -2.21
N ALA A 348 21.69 6.26 -2.74
CA ALA A 348 21.69 5.84 -4.13
C ALA A 348 21.69 7.00 -5.13
N ALA A 349 21.07 8.13 -4.80
CA ALA A 349 21.00 9.31 -5.66
C ALA A 349 22.29 10.17 -5.62
N THR A 350 22.98 10.22 -4.48
CA THR A 350 24.15 11.09 -4.29
C THR A 350 25.49 10.36 -4.41
N THR A 351 25.50 9.03 -4.43
CA THR A 351 26.74 8.24 -4.55
C THR A 351 26.90 7.68 -5.96
N PRO A 352 27.88 8.16 -6.75
CA PRO A 352 28.17 7.61 -8.07
C PRO A 352 28.46 6.11 -8.00
N GLY A 353 27.81 5.33 -8.87
CA GLY A 353 28.03 3.89 -8.91
C GLY A 353 27.52 3.14 -7.67
N PHE A 354 26.63 3.72 -6.85
CA PHE A 354 26.11 3.10 -5.63
C PHE A 354 25.69 1.64 -5.81
N GLU A 355 26.22 0.75 -4.99
CA GLU A 355 25.72 -0.62 -4.85
C GLU A 355 25.44 -0.90 -3.37
N ASN A 356 24.55 -1.84 -3.12
CA ASN A 356 24.25 -2.33 -1.79
C ASN A 356 25.55 -2.78 -1.11
N PRO A 357 25.80 -2.34 0.14
CA PRO A 357 26.92 -2.86 0.89
C PRO A 357 26.75 -4.36 1.11
N PRO A 358 27.86 -5.14 1.19
CA PRO A 358 27.79 -6.53 1.61
C PRO A 358 27.09 -6.65 2.95
N ILE A 359 26.11 -7.56 3.04
CA ILE A 359 25.40 -7.81 4.29
C ILE A 359 25.97 -9.04 4.98
N VAL A 360 26.18 -8.92 6.28
CA VAL A 360 26.57 -10.04 7.15
C VAL A 360 25.37 -10.34 8.02
N VAL A 361 24.75 -11.49 7.81
CA VAL A 361 23.65 -11.96 8.65
C VAL A 361 24.26 -12.64 9.87
N THR A 362 23.99 -12.08 11.05
CA THR A 362 24.36 -12.71 12.31
C THR A 362 23.46 -13.92 12.50
N LYS A 363 24.04 -15.13 12.53
CA LYS A 363 23.28 -16.35 12.84
C LYS A 363 22.63 -16.19 14.20
N ARG A 364 21.31 -16.36 14.25
CA ARG A 364 20.61 -16.52 15.51
C ARG A 364 21.11 -17.83 16.15
N PRO A 365 21.40 -17.85 17.46
CA PRO A 365 21.47 -19.13 18.14
C PRO A 365 20.13 -19.84 17.85
N PRO A 366 20.14 -21.13 17.52
CA PRO A 366 18.89 -21.87 17.42
C PRO A 366 18.08 -21.55 18.67
N PRO A 367 16.76 -21.28 18.56
CA PRO A 367 15.94 -21.17 19.75
C PRO A 367 16.27 -22.38 20.63
N ASP A 368 16.47 -22.18 21.93
CA ASP A 368 16.56 -23.30 22.87
C ASP A 368 15.47 -24.26 22.45
N GLU A 369 15.83 -25.50 22.08
CA GLU A 369 14.86 -26.50 21.64
C GLU A 369 13.70 -26.38 22.61
N VAL A 370 12.58 -25.83 22.14
CA VAL A 370 11.36 -25.84 22.94
C VAL A 370 11.10 -27.32 22.95
N ALA A 371 11.52 -27.99 24.03
CA ALA A 371 11.49 -29.43 24.12
C ALA A 371 10.12 -29.81 23.60
N GLU A 372 10.06 -30.47 22.44
CA GLU A 372 8.79 -30.86 21.86
C GLU A 372 8.11 -31.60 23.00
N VAL A 373 7.07 -30.98 23.57
CA VAL A 373 6.40 -31.58 24.70
C VAL A 373 5.68 -32.74 24.06
N ASP A 374 6.32 -33.90 24.17
CA ASP A 374 5.85 -35.16 23.62
C ASP A 374 4.37 -35.22 23.93
N TRP A 375 3.55 -35.21 22.88
CA TRP A 375 2.10 -35.10 23.00
C TRP A 375 1.55 -36.21 23.91
N GLU A 376 2.24 -37.34 24.01
CA GLU A 376 1.89 -38.43 24.92
C GLU A 376 2.18 -38.13 26.40
N LYS A 377 3.08 -37.19 26.70
CA LYS A 377 3.48 -36.79 28.07
C LYS A 377 2.68 -35.61 28.62
N ILE A 378 1.89 -34.92 27.81
CA ILE A 378 0.97 -33.87 28.28
C ILE A 378 -0.17 -34.56 29.08
N PRO A 379 -0.45 -34.15 30.33
CA PRO A 379 -1.59 -34.67 31.10
C PRO A 379 -2.90 -34.50 30.33
N GLN A 380 -3.82 -35.47 30.45
CA GLN A 380 -5.05 -35.50 29.64
C GLN A 380 -5.93 -34.26 29.88
N GLU A 381 -5.89 -33.72 31.11
CA GLU A 381 -6.56 -32.49 31.53
C GLU A 381 -6.01 -31.20 30.92
N GLU A 382 -4.77 -31.23 30.42
CA GLU A 382 -4.12 -30.10 29.74
C GLU A 382 -4.24 -30.20 28.21
N LYS A 383 -4.64 -31.36 27.69
CA LYS A 383 -4.88 -31.54 26.27
C LYS A 383 -6.16 -30.78 25.86
N PRO A 384 -6.12 -30.00 24.76
CA PRO A 384 -7.29 -29.32 24.25
C PRO A 384 -8.40 -30.32 23.92
N VAL A 385 -9.63 -29.99 24.31
CA VAL A 385 -10.81 -30.81 24.01
C VAL A 385 -11.12 -30.70 22.53
N VAL A 386 -10.95 -31.81 21.80
CA VAL A 386 -11.35 -31.93 20.39
C VAL A 386 -12.77 -32.47 20.35
N TYR A 387 -13.73 -31.62 19.97
CA TYR A 387 -15.09 -32.08 19.68
C TYR A 387 -15.12 -32.62 18.25
N VAL A 388 -15.11 -33.94 18.12
CA VAL A 388 -15.44 -34.58 16.84
C VAL A 388 -16.96 -34.55 16.71
N HIS A 389 -17.47 -33.67 15.86
CA HIS A 389 -18.85 -33.77 15.42
C HIS A 389 -18.96 -34.99 14.50
N GLU A 390 -19.46 -36.11 15.03
CA GLU A 390 -19.96 -37.18 14.18
C GLU A 390 -21.16 -36.63 13.42
N VAL A 391 -20.98 -36.45 12.11
CA VAL A 391 -22.10 -36.27 11.19
C VAL A 391 -22.80 -37.62 11.14
N THR A 392 -23.86 -37.77 11.94
CA THR A 392 -24.85 -38.82 11.70
C THR A 392 -25.62 -38.42 10.45
N ASP A 393 -25.39 -39.15 9.36
CA ASP A 393 -26.30 -39.14 8.22
C ASP A 393 -27.67 -39.64 8.70
N ASP A 394 -28.65 -38.73 8.78
CA ASP A 394 -30.08 -38.99 8.66
C ASP A 394 -30.82 -37.74 8.16
#